data_AF-A0A2D2AUM7-F1
#
_entry.id   AF-A0A2D2AUM7-F1
#
_cell.length_a   1.000
_cell.length_b   1.000
_cell.length_c   1.000
_cell.angle_alpha   90.00
_cell.angle_beta   90.00
_cell.angle_gamma   90.00
#
_symmetry.space_group_name_H-M   'P 1'
#
loop_
_entity.id
_entity.type
_entity.pdbx_description
1 polymer ?
#
loop_
_entity_poly.entity_id
_entity_poly.type
_entity_poly.pdbx_seq_one_letter_code
_entity_poly.pdbx_strand_id
1 'polypeptide(L)'
;MSSRLIALTVVAAGAVLASYVAAPGQGAARGASTALDFGKYQCSRACGAAPTQYCAEAPKDPAISSGLARMRSRFADPSLARVTKAELMTAFNVKDDPCGRGDTVRTGEIWRNAGAACRITARIDLLLTGRPIGLHVDVPDEVSFALRREGATLTLTPSTTATLLVIDDPDLHNDWGGVIRQVTSTPQATLFQTPRGCIKVPN
;
A
#
# COMPACT_ATOMS: atom_id res chain seq x y z
N MET A 1 20.18 5.43 12.05
CA MET A 1 19.30 4.22 12.01
C MET A 1 17.84 4.62 12.18
N SER A 2 17.35 5.63 11.46
CA SER A 2 16.16 6.38 11.86
C SER A 2 15.35 6.81 10.63
N SER A 3 14.04 7.05 10.84
CA SER A 3 13.08 7.76 9.97
C SER A 3 12.18 6.94 9.03
N ARG A 4 11.88 5.67 9.30
CA ARG A 4 11.04 4.85 8.40
C ARG A 4 9.92 4.12 9.17
N LEU A 5 8.66 4.29 8.70
CA LEU A 5 7.51 3.37 8.82
C LEU A 5 6.18 3.79 9.53
N ILE A 6 5.91 5.00 10.07
CA ILE A 6 4.51 5.27 10.58
C ILE A 6 3.49 5.50 9.46
N ALA A 7 3.99 5.61 8.23
CA ALA A 7 3.24 5.40 7.01
C ALA A 7 2.30 4.18 7.04
N LEU A 8 2.77 3.04 7.55
CA LEU A 8 2.18 1.73 7.21
C LEU A 8 0.79 1.45 7.77
N THR A 9 0.20 2.35 8.56
CA THR A 9 -1.20 2.14 9.01
C THR A 9 -2.19 2.76 8.07
N VAL A 10 -1.97 4.04 7.78
CA VAL A 10 -2.82 4.80 6.87
C VAL A 10 -2.61 4.35 5.43
N VAL A 11 -1.52 3.62 5.25
CA VAL A 11 -0.95 3.16 4.02
C VAL A 11 -0.67 1.63 4.11
N ALA A 12 -1.30 0.90 5.05
CA ALA A 12 -1.62 -0.52 4.83
C ALA A 12 -2.48 -0.66 3.56
N ALA A 13 -3.09 0.47 3.16
CA ALA A 13 -3.74 0.74 1.92
C ALA A 13 -2.93 1.56 0.86
N GLY A 14 -1.61 1.79 0.94
CA GLY A 14 -0.89 2.46 -0.17
C GLY A 14 0.62 2.30 -0.37
N ALA A 15 1.36 1.68 0.55
CA ALA A 15 2.84 1.73 0.59
C ALA A 15 3.35 0.66 1.54
N VAL A 16 2.94 -0.57 1.27
CA VAL A 16 3.56 -1.77 1.81
C VAL A 16 4.86 -2.07 1.02
N LEU A 17 5.60 -1.02 0.65
CA LEU A 17 6.76 -1.07 -0.25
C LEU A 17 7.88 -0.15 0.20
N ALA A 18 8.30 -0.30 1.45
CA ALA A 18 9.37 0.51 2.02
C ALA A 18 10.19 -0.24 3.07
N SER A 19 11.11 -1.11 2.63
CA SER A 19 12.31 -1.64 3.32
C SER A 19 13.08 -2.49 2.28
N TYR A 20 14.38 -2.39 1.93
CA TYR A 20 15.65 -2.13 2.61
C TYR A 20 16.72 -1.45 1.68
N VAL A 21 17.92 -1.17 2.22
CA VAL A 21 19.05 -0.41 1.62
C VAL A 21 20.15 -1.34 1.06
N ALA A 22 20.61 -1.16 -0.20
CA ALA A 22 22.04 -1.04 -0.65
C ALA A 22 22.30 -1.39 -2.16
N ALA A 23 22.99 -0.48 -2.87
CA ALA A 23 23.91 -0.61 -4.04
C ALA A 23 23.43 -1.12 -5.43
N PRO A 24 24.11 -0.72 -6.55
CA PRO A 24 23.51 -0.56 -7.88
C PRO A 24 23.72 -1.73 -8.85
N GLY A 25 22.81 -1.91 -9.81
CA GLY A 25 22.93 -2.86 -10.92
C GLY A 25 21.95 -2.53 -12.03
N GLN A 26 22.38 -2.72 -13.28
CA GLN A 26 21.90 -2.05 -14.49
C GLN A 26 20.65 -2.67 -15.16
N GLY A 27 19.82 -1.79 -15.74
CA GLY A 27 19.32 -1.84 -17.12
C GLY A 27 18.39 -2.97 -17.60
N ALA A 28 17.16 -2.60 -17.98
CA ALA A 28 16.56 -2.93 -19.28
C ALA A 28 15.23 -2.18 -19.50
N ALA A 29 15.04 -1.65 -20.70
CA ALA A 29 13.85 -0.91 -21.15
C ALA A 29 12.72 -1.84 -21.60
N ARG A 30 11.45 -1.38 -21.55
CA ARG A 30 10.37 -1.89 -22.43
C ARG A 30 9.12 -1.00 -22.46
N GLY A 31 8.79 -0.57 -23.68
CA GLY A 31 7.46 -0.64 -24.31
C GLY A 31 6.31 0.16 -23.72
N ALA A 32 6.00 1.30 -24.32
CA ALA A 32 4.81 2.12 -24.04
C ALA A 32 3.51 1.31 -24.22
N SER A 33 2.74 1.19 -23.13
CA SER A 33 1.43 0.55 -23.08
C SER A 33 0.33 1.54 -23.43
N THR A 34 -0.50 1.20 -24.42
CA THR A 34 -1.73 1.92 -24.73
C THR A 34 -2.72 1.77 -23.58
N ALA A 35 -3.20 2.89 -23.03
CA ALA A 35 -4.11 2.95 -21.90
C ALA A 35 -5.42 2.21 -22.19
N LEU A 36 -5.49 0.93 -21.80
CA LEU A 36 -6.74 0.20 -21.68
C LEU A 36 -7.50 0.70 -20.44
N ASP A 37 -8.82 0.79 -20.59
CA ASP A 37 -9.76 1.28 -19.57
C ASP A 37 -9.76 0.35 -18.34
N PHE A 38 -8.79 0.57 -17.44
CA PHE A 38 -8.55 -0.21 -16.23
C PHE A 38 -9.73 -0.14 -15.24
N GLY A 39 -10.67 0.78 -15.44
CA GLY A 39 -11.90 0.89 -14.66
C GLY A 39 -12.76 -0.39 -14.63
N LYS A 40 -12.51 -1.35 -15.53
CA LYS A 40 -13.22 -2.63 -15.59
C LYS A 40 -12.40 -3.84 -15.09
N TYR A 41 -11.10 -3.69 -14.81
CA TYR A 41 -10.25 -4.80 -14.36
C TYR A 41 -10.09 -4.80 -12.83
N GLN A 42 -10.48 -5.90 -12.18
CA GLN A 42 -10.23 -6.10 -10.75
C GLN A 42 -8.77 -6.51 -10.51
N CYS A 43 -8.11 -5.93 -9.50
CA CYS A 43 -6.72 -6.28 -9.16
C CYS A 43 -6.52 -7.78 -8.91
N SER A 44 -7.52 -8.47 -8.36
CA SER A 44 -7.48 -9.92 -8.15
C SER A 44 -7.25 -10.72 -9.44
N ARG A 45 -7.75 -10.22 -10.59
CA ARG A 45 -7.52 -10.82 -11.90
C ARG A 45 -6.18 -10.40 -12.49
N ALA A 46 -5.86 -9.10 -12.43
CA ALA A 46 -4.61 -8.57 -12.97
C ALA A 46 -3.36 -9.18 -12.30
N CYS A 47 -3.46 -9.41 -10.99
CA CYS A 47 -2.42 -9.98 -10.13
C CYS A 47 -2.66 -11.45 -9.75
N GLY A 48 -3.44 -12.17 -10.56
CA GLY A 48 -3.77 -13.58 -10.34
C GLY A 48 -2.57 -14.52 -10.58
N ALA A 49 -2.86 -15.79 -10.89
CA ALA A 49 -1.83 -16.82 -11.07
C ALA A 49 -0.86 -16.54 -12.25
N ALA A 50 -1.32 -15.82 -13.26
CA ALA A 50 -0.49 -15.34 -14.36
C ALA A 50 -0.36 -13.80 -14.25
N PRO A 51 0.83 -13.25 -13.94
CA PRO A 51 1.04 -11.82 -13.88
C PRO A 51 0.70 -11.17 -15.24
N THR A 52 -0.10 -10.12 -15.22
CA THR A 52 -0.35 -9.28 -16.40
C THR A 52 0.53 -8.04 -16.35
N GLN A 53 0.66 -7.32 -17.47
CA GLN A 53 1.34 -6.01 -17.50
C GLN A 53 0.71 -4.97 -16.56
N TYR A 54 -0.51 -5.21 -16.08
CA TYR A 54 -1.20 -4.34 -15.13
C TYR A 54 -0.96 -4.69 -13.66
N CYS A 55 -0.11 -5.68 -13.39
CA CYS A 55 0.28 -6.04 -12.03
C CYS A 55 1.78 -5.89 -11.81
N ALA A 56 2.15 -4.94 -10.98
CA ALA A 56 3.48 -4.84 -10.42
C ALA A 56 3.54 -5.67 -9.13
N GLU A 57 4.45 -6.64 -9.05
CA GLU A 57 4.62 -7.46 -7.84
C GLU A 57 5.87 -7.05 -7.06
N ALA A 58 5.67 -6.88 -5.76
CA ALA A 58 6.70 -6.66 -4.76
C ALA A 58 7.39 -7.97 -4.37
N PRO A 59 8.68 -7.94 -4.02
CA PRO A 59 9.31 -9.05 -3.32
C PRO A 59 8.64 -9.25 -1.95
N LYS A 60 8.60 -10.51 -1.51
CA LYS A 60 8.08 -10.85 -0.18
C LYS A 60 9.07 -10.42 0.90
N ASP A 61 8.64 -9.51 1.78
CA ASP A 61 9.39 -9.10 2.97
C ASP A 61 8.70 -9.66 4.23
N PRO A 62 9.37 -10.51 5.04
CA PRO A 62 8.76 -11.14 6.20
C PRO A 62 8.21 -10.17 7.26
N ALA A 63 8.86 -9.02 7.47
CA ALA A 63 8.41 -8.04 8.45
C ALA A 63 7.12 -7.36 7.97
N ILE A 64 7.08 -6.98 6.70
CA ILE A 64 5.92 -6.37 6.07
C ILE A 64 4.75 -7.36 5.99
N SER A 65 5.01 -8.55 5.47
CA SER A 65 4.05 -9.65 5.36
C SER A 65 3.42 -10.01 6.71
N SER A 66 4.24 -10.15 7.76
CA SER A 66 3.73 -10.46 9.11
C SER A 66 2.92 -9.31 9.72
N GLY A 67 3.35 -8.06 9.52
CA GLY A 67 2.59 -6.88 9.94
C GLY A 67 1.24 -6.78 9.26
N LEU A 68 1.20 -7.03 7.95
CA LEU A 68 -0.05 -7.09 7.18
C LEU A 68 -0.98 -8.19 7.68
N ALA A 69 -0.46 -9.39 7.91
CA ALA A 69 -1.25 -10.50 8.44
C ALA A 69 -1.84 -10.16 9.82
N ARG A 70 -1.05 -9.53 10.70
CA ARG A 70 -1.51 -9.06 12.03
C ARG A 70 -2.60 -8.01 11.90
N MET A 71 -2.41 -7.00 11.04
CA MET A 71 -3.40 -5.94 10.85
C MET A 71 -4.68 -6.45 10.21
N ARG A 72 -4.58 -7.34 9.21
CA ARG A 72 -5.75 -8.02 8.64
C ARG A 72 -6.53 -8.77 9.71
N SER A 73 -5.85 -9.54 10.56
CA SER A 73 -6.50 -10.23 11.67
C SER A 73 -7.15 -9.26 12.65
N ARG A 74 -6.52 -8.12 12.93
CA ARG A 74 -7.04 -7.09 13.83
C ARG A 74 -8.31 -6.46 13.25
N PHE A 75 -8.27 -5.96 12.02
CA PHE A 75 -9.41 -5.34 11.35
C PHE A 75 -10.54 -6.32 11.00
N ALA A 76 -10.28 -7.63 11.02
CA ALA A 76 -11.31 -8.65 10.84
C ALA A 76 -12.21 -8.83 12.08
N ASP A 77 -11.79 -8.36 13.26
CA ASP A 77 -12.58 -8.39 14.49
C ASP A 77 -13.72 -7.36 14.43
N PRO A 78 -14.99 -7.80 14.40
CA PRO A 78 -16.13 -6.88 14.29
C PRO A 78 -16.33 -6.01 15.54
N SER A 79 -15.80 -6.43 16.69
CA SER A 79 -15.89 -5.68 17.96
C SER A 79 -14.84 -4.57 18.08
N LEU A 80 -13.88 -4.56 17.16
CA LEU A 80 -12.81 -3.58 17.15
C LEU A 80 -13.36 -2.18 16.85
N ALA A 81 -13.18 -1.28 17.81
CA ALA A 81 -13.51 0.14 17.67
C ALA A 81 -12.27 1.02 17.43
N ARG A 82 -11.07 0.52 17.74
CA ARG A 82 -9.83 1.28 17.71
C ARG A 82 -8.65 0.37 17.46
N VAL A 83 -7.71 0.83 16.62
CA VAL A 83 -6.33 0.33 16.59
C VAL A 83 -5.44 1.46 17.07
N THR A 84 -4.73 1.23 18.15
CA THR A 84 -3.84 2.22 18.74
C THR A 84 -2.62 2.43 17.86
N LYS A 85 -2.07 3.65 17.90
CA LYS A 85 -0.76 3.96 17.31
C LYS A 85 0.30 2.93 17.68
N ALA A 86 0.34 2.50 18.94
CA ALA A 86 1.34 1.55 19.43
C ALA A 86 1.18 0.14 18.82
N GLU A 87 -0.05 -0.37 18.69
CA GLU A 87 -0.32 -1.65 18.01
C GLU A 87 0.18 -1.64 16.58
N LEU A 88 -0.06 -0.53 15.88
CA LEU A 88 0.33 -0.32 14.49
C LEU A 88 1.84 -0.26 14.31
N MET A 89 2.49 0.56 15.13
CA MET A 89 3.95 0.66 15.17
C MET A 89 4.58 -0.69 15.47
N THR A 90 4.02 -1.44 16.42
CA THR A 90 4.51 -2.77 16.80
C THR A 90 4.32 -3.79 15.68
N ALA A 91 3.19 -3.74 14.97
CA ALA A 91 2.89 -4.67 13.88
C ALA A 91 3.92 -4.59 12.74
N PHE A 92 4.40 -3.39 12.43
CA PHE A 92 5.34 -3.14 11.34
C PHE A 92 6.77 -2.81 11.82
N ASN A 93 7.08 -3.02 13.10
CA ASN A 93 8.39 -2.74 13.71
C ASN A 93 8.89 -1.31 13.45
N VAL A 94 8.03 -0.34 13.73
CA VAL A 94 8.23 1.06 13.42
C VAL A 94 8.65 1.84 14.65
N LYS A 95 9.66 2.69 14.50
CA LYS A 95 10.19 3.50 15.61
C LYS A 95 9.78 4.97 15.55
N ASP A 96 9.65 5.55 14.36
CA ASP A 96 9.53 7.01 14.16
C ASP A 96 8.29 7.43 13.38
N ASP A 97 7.64 8.52 13.82
CA ASP A 97 6.37 9.03 13.25
C ASP A 97 6.53 10.31 12.45
N PRO A 98 6.90 10.25 11.17
CA PRO A 98 7.05 11.48 10.38
C PRO A 98 5.72 12.23 10.20
N CYS A 99 4.57 11.57 10.40
CA CYS A 99 3.25 12.14 10.14
C CYS A 99 2.52 12.51 11.44
N GLY A 100 3.13 12.30 12.61
CA GLY A 100 2.50 12.59 13.91
C GLY A 100 1.10 11.99 14.07
N ARG A 101 0.86 10.80 13.51
CA ARG A 101 -0.45 10.16 13.48
C ARG A 101 -0.89 9.67 14.84
N GLY A 102 -2.20 9.77 15.07
CA GLY A 102 -2.89 9.24 16.25
C GLY A 102 -3.36 7.81 16.06
N ASP A 103 -4.34 7.41 16.88
CA ASP A 103 -5.02 6.13 16.75
C ASP A 103 -5.92 6.08 15.50
N THR A 104 -6.16 4.88 14.99
CA THR A 104 -7.18 4.64 13.97
C THR A 104 -8.48 4.26 14.65
N VAL A 105 -9.51 5.09 14.49
CA VAL A 105 -10.79 4.95 15.21
C VAL A 105 -11.90 4.63 14.23
N ARG A 106 -12.80 3.73 14.62
CA ARG A 106 -14.00 3.37 13.87
C ARG A 106 -15.19 4.20 14.32
N THR A 107 -15.90 4.79 13.36
CA THR A 107 -17.21 5.43 13.55
C THR A 107 -18.18 4.84 12.53
N GLY A 108 -19.07 3.96 12.97
CA GLY A 108 -19.91 3.17 12.06
C GLY A 108 -19.07 2.22 11.20
N GLU A 109 -19.15 2.35 9.88
CA GLU A 109 -18.36 1.56 8.91
C GLU A 109 -17.05 2.25 8.50
N ILE A 110 -16.86 3.50 8.90
CA ILE A 110 -15.73 4.32 8.50
C ILE A 110 -14.64 4.26 9.57
N TRP A 111 -13.43 4.00 9.13
CA TRP A 111 -12.22 4.13 9.92
C TRP A 111 -11.52 5.42 9.58
N ARG A 112 -11.01 6.12 10.58
CA ARG A 112 -10.32 7.41 10.40
C ARG A 112 -9.01 7.41 11.16
N ASN A 113 -8.01 8.06 10.58
CA ASN A 113 -6.74 8.36 11.24
C ASN A 113 -6.28 9.76 10.85
N ALA A 114 -5.96 10.56 11.85
CA ALA A 114 -5.51 11.94 11.67
C ALA A 114 -4.06 12.12 12.11
N GLY A 115 -3.39 13.08 11.48
CA GLY A 115 -2.02 13.51 11.74
C GLY A 115 -1.68 14.74 10.91
N ALA A 116 -0.39 15.02 10.76
CA ALA A 116 0.09 15.99 9.79
C ALA A 116 0.12 15.38 8.38
N ALA A 117 -0.20 16.20 7.37
CA ALA A 117 0.08 15.85 5.99
C ALA A 117 1.59 15.65 5.82
N CYS A 118 2.00 14.58 5.15
CA CYS A 118 3.38 14.17 5.09
C CYS A 118 3.68 13.41 3.80
N ARG A 119 4.96 13.36 3.45
CA ARG A 119 5.49 12.51 2.38
C ARG A 119 6.31 11.38 2.98
N ILE A 120 6.01 10.15 2.58
CA ILE A 120 6.80 8.97 2.95
C ILE A 120 7.54 8.49 1.72
N THR A 121 8.86 8.54 1.75
CA THR A 121 9.73 8.11 0.64
C THR A 121 10.25 6.69 0.86
N ALA A 122 10.37 5.93 -0.22
CA ALA A 122 10.91 4.58 -0.22
C ALA A 122 11.65 4.25 -1.51
N ARG A 123 12.32 3.10 -1.51
CA ARG A 123 12.85 2.45 -2.71
C ARG A 123 12.37 1.01 -2.75
N ILE A 124 12.01 0.54 -3.94
CA ILE A 124 11.48 -0.81 -4.18
C ILE A 124 12.22 -1.47 -5.35
N ASP A 125 12.53 -2.75 -5.20
CA ASP A 125 12.85 -3.62 -6.33
C ASP A 125 11.55 -4.18 -6.91
N LEU A 126 11.02 -3.57 -7.96
CA LEU A 126 9.92 -4.20 -8.68
C LEU A 126 10.47 -5.40 -9.45
N LEU A 127 9.89 -6.58 -9.24
CA LEU A 127 10.33 -7.83 -9.89
C LEU A 127 10.43 -7.68 -11.41
N LEU A 128 9.59 -6.82 -11.99
CA LEU A 128 9.52 -6.58 -13.43
C LEU A 128 10.69 -5.74 -13.98
N THR A 129 11.37 -4.98 -13.13
CA THR A 129 12.39 -4.01 -13.55
C THR A 129 13.82 -4.44 -13.22
N GLY A 130 13.99 -5.38 -12.29
CA GLY A 130 15.30 -5.86 -11.85
C GLY A 130 16.20 -4.78 -11.22
N ARG A 131 15.66 -3.59 -10.93
CA ARG A 131 16.40 -2.45 -10.37
C ARG A 131 15.59 -1.74 -9.27
N PRO A 132 16.27 -1.08 -8.32
CA PRO A 132 15.59 -0.28 -7.30
C PRO A 132 15.02 1.00 -7.92
N ILE A 133 13.75 1.26 -7.64
CA ILE A 133 13.02 2.46 -8.08
C ILE A 133 12.61 3.25 -6.85
N GLY A 134 12.81 4.57 -6.90
CA GLY A 134 12.30 5.46 -5.87
C GLY A 134 10.79 5.62 -5.97
N LEU A 135 10.13 5.70 -4.84
CA LEU A 135 8.71 6.03 -4.77
C LEU A 135 8.47 6.91 -3.55
N HIS A 136 7.39 7.66 -3.59
CA HIS A 136 6.90 8.36 -2.42
C HIS A 136 5.39 8.33 -2.35
N VAL A 137 4.90 8.38 -1.12
CA VAL A 137 3.47 8.38 -0.84
C VAL A 137 3.14 9.65 -0.08
N ASP A 138 2.32 10.47 -0.71
CA ASP A 138 1.79 11.69 -0.11
C ASP A 138 0.52 11.30 0.65
N VAL A 139 0.59 11.47 1.96
CA VAL A 139 -0.50 11.10 2.87
C VAL A 139 -1.13 12.39 3.41
N PRO A 140 -2.44 12.59 3.23
CA PRO A 140 -3.12 13.77 3.74
C PRO A 140 -3.17 13.76 5.27
N ASP A 141 -3.48 14.92 5.85
CA ASP A 141 -3.65 15.13 7.29
C ASP A 141 -4.71 14.20 7.89
N GLU A 142 -5.80 13.94 7.16
CA GLU A 142 -6.79 12.92 7.49
C GLU A 142 -6.89 11.87 6.39
N VAL A 143 -6.88 10.60 6.80
CA VAL A 143 -7.32 9.50 5.94
C VAL A 143 -8.52 8.82 6.56
N SER A 144 -9.52 8.60 5.73
CA SER A 144 -10.67 7.79 6.09
C SER A 144 -10.98 6.75 5.02
N PHE A 145 -11.43 5.58 5.46
CA PHE A 145 -11.80 4.48 4.58
C PHE A 145 -13.01 3.72 5.11
N ALA A 146 -13.85 3.28 4.19
CA ALA A 146 -14.86 2.26 4.45
C ALA A 146 -14.20 0.88 4.42
N LEU A 147 -14.46 0.05 5.42
CA LEU A 147 -13.97 -1.32 5.48
C LEU A 147 -15.12 -2.29 5.19
N ARG A 148 -15.00 -3.03 4.09
CA ARG A 148 -15.91 -4.13 3.73
C ARG A 148 -15.22 -5.46 3.93
N ARG A 149 -15.94 -6.43 4.50
CA ARG A 149 -15.47 -7.80 4.70
C ARG A 149 -16.29 -8.78 3.89
N GLU A 150 -15.60 -9.65 3.16
CA GLU A 150 -16.19 -10.76 2.41
C GLU A 150 -15.38 -12.03 2.67
N GLY A 151 -15.88 -12.88 3.57
CA GLY A 151 -15.14 -14.06 4.02
C GLY A 151 -13.80 -13.69 4.66
N ALA A 152 -12.71 -14.08 3.99
CA ALA A 152 -11.32 -13.81 4.40
C ALA A 152 -10.71 -12.54 3.76
N THR A 153 -11.46 -11.88 2.87
CA THR A 153 -11.04 -10.68 2.15
C THR A 153 -11.51 -9.44 2.89
N LEU A 154 -10.59 -8.50 3.08
CA LEU A 154 -10.86 -7.15 3.55
C LEU A 154 -10.65 -6.16 2.39
N THR A 155 -11.63 -5.31 2.14
CA THR A 155 -11.55 -4.25 1.14
C THR A 155 -11.69 -2.90 1.83
N LEU A 156 -10.70 -2.05 1.63
CA LEU A 156 -10.63 -0.69 2.13
C LEU A 156 -10.83 0.27 0.95
N THR A 157 -11.84 1.12 1.04
CA THR A 157 -12.14 2.13 0.02
C THR A 157 -12.00 3.52 0.66
N PRO A 158 -11.10 4.39 0.17
CA PRO A 158 -10.99 5.76 0.67
C PRO A 158 -12.32 6.50 0.60
N SER A 159 -12.67 7.23 1.66
CA SER A 159 -13.89 8.03 1.75
C SER A 159 -13.65 9.54 1.69
N THR A 160 -12.39 9.98 1.73
CA THR A 160 -11.96 11.40 1.67
C THR A 160 -10.74 11.55 0.76
N THR A 161 -9.98 12.64 0.92
CA THR A 161 -8.71 12.92 0.25
C THR A 161 -7.86 11.65 0.19
N ALA A 162 -7.56 11.26 -1.03
CA ALA A 162 -6.97 9.97 -1.29
C ALA A 162 -5.43 10.05 -1.28
N THR A 163 -4.82 9.03 -0.72
CA THR A 163 -3.37 8.85 -0.70
C THR A 163 -2.83 8.76 -2.13
N LEU A 164 -1.78 9.52 -2.42
CA LEU A 164 -1.15 9.56 -3.75
C LEU A 164 0.14 8.74 -3.73
N LEU A 165 0.23 7.75 -4.63
CA LEU A 165 1.46 7.03 -4.90
C LEU A 165 2.20 7.69 -6.07
N VAL A 166 3.43 8.11 -5.84
CA VAL A 166 4.32 8.60 -6.87
C VAL A 166 5.49 7.64 -7.01
N ILE A 167 5.85 7.34 -8.26
CA ILE A 167 6.99 6.50 -8.60
C ILE A 167 7.95 7.43 -9.32
N ASP A 168 9.22 7.44 -8.92
CA ASP A 168 10.20 8.40 -9.44
C ASP A 168 10.54 8.13 -10.92
N ASP A 169 10.30 6.90 -11.37
CA ASP A 169 10.37 6.52 -12.79
C ASP A 169 9.06 6.93 -13.51
N PRO A 170 9.10 7.84 -14.50
CA PRO A 170 7.89 8.37 -15.14
C PRO A 170 7.06 7.32 -15.86
N ASP A 171 7.69 6.32 -16.49
CA ASP A 171 6.98 5.27 -17.22
C ASP A 171 6.24 4.36 -16.24
N LEU A 172 6.93 3.96 -15.17
CA LEU A 172 6.31 3.14 -14.12
C LEU A 172 5.25 3.92 -13.35
N HIS A 173 5.45 5.22 -13.14
CA HIS A 173 4.44 6.09 -12.55
C HIS A 173 3.19 6.19 -13.43
N ASN A 174 3.38 6.29 -14.74
CA ASN A 174 2.30 6.34 -15.71
C ASN A 174 1.46 5.06 -15.69
N ASP A 175 2.06 3.91 -15.39
CA ASP A 175 1.42 2.60 -15.40
C ASP A 175 0.81 2.21 -14.05
N TRP A 176 1.51 2.44 -12.94
CA TRP A 176 1.10 1.98 -11.59
C TRP A 176 0.97 3.09 -10.55
N GLY A 177 1.41 4.31 -10.84
CA GLY A 177 1.30 5.44 -9.93
C GLY A 177 -0.11 6.05 -9.88
N GLY A 178 -0.22 7.14 -9.14
CA GLY A 178 -1.44 7.92 -8.99
C GLY A 178 -2.20 7.65 -7.70
N VAL A 179 -3.43 8.13 -7.66
CA VAL A 179 -4.29 8.04 -6.48
C VAL A 179 -4.65 6.59 -6.19
N ILE A 180 -4.42 6.14 -4.96
CA ILE A 180 -4.88 4.83 -4.50
C ILE A 180 -6.40 4.90 -4.35
N ARG A 181 -7.10 4.05 -5.10
CA ARG A 181 -8.57 3.99 -5.14
C ARG A 181 -9.17 2.93 -4.23
N GLN A 182 -8.44 1.85 -4.00
CA GLN A 182 -8.92 0.72 -3.23
C GLN A 182 -7.75 -0.13 -2.79
N VAL A 183 -7.87 -0.74 -1.62
CA VAL A 183 -6.99 -1.81 -1.19
C VAL A 183 -7.74 -3.04 -0.80
N THR A 184 -7.25 -4.17 -1.26
CA THR A 184 -7.82 -5.47 -0.95
C THR A 184 -6.75 -6.34 -0.31
N SER A 185 -7.00 -6.77 0.93
CA SER A 185 -6.13 -7.66 1.68
C SER A 185 -6.78 -9.04 1.81
N THR A 186 -6.11 -10.05 1.26
CA THR A 186 -6.48 -11.48 1.38
C THR A 186 -5.49 -12.16 2.33
N PRO A 187 -5.63 -13.46 2.64
CA PRO A 187 -4.56 -14.19 3.33
C PRO A 187 -3.23 -14.25 2.57
N GLN A 188 -3.25 -14.19 1.24
CA GLN A 188 -2.07 -14.41 0.39
C GLN A 188 -1.33 -13.12 0.01
N ALA A 189 -2.06 -12.01 -0.13
CA ALA A 189 -1.47 -10.75 -0.56
C ALA A 189 -2.34 -9.56 -0.19
N THR A 190 -1.74 -8.39 -0.23
CA THR A 190 -2.43 -7.10 -0.23
C THR A 190 -2.25 -6.44 -1.60
N LEU A 191 -3.35 -6.00 -2.19
CA LEU A 191 -3.40 -5.41 -3.53
C LEU A 191 -3.77 -3.93 -3.42
N PHE A 192 -2.95 -3.07 -4.02
CA PHE A 192 -3.19 -1.64 -4.15
C PHE A 192 -3.69 -1.33 -5.55
N GLN A 193 -4.86 -0.72 -5.66
CA GLN A 193 -5.43 -0.32 -6.94
C GLN A 193 -5.19 1.16 -7.19
N THR A 194 -4.61 1.49 -8.34
CA THR A 194 -4.50 2.85 -8.87
C THR A 194 -5.37 2.99 -10.12
N PRO A 195 -5.44 4.18 -10.77
CA PRO A 195 -6.30 4.35 -11.94
C PRO A 195 -5.92 3.50 -13.14
N ARG A 196 -4.67 2.99 -13.19
CA ARG A 196 -4.09 2.36 -14.40
C ARG A 196 -3.47 0.99 -14.16
N GLY A 197 -3.26 0.61 -12.90
CA GLY A 197 -2.70 -0.68 -12.58
C GLY A 197 -2.92 -1.09 -11.13
N CYS A 198 -2.30 -2.21 -10.78
CA CYS A 198 -2.31 -2.77 -9.45
C CYS A 198 -0.91 -3.08 -8.98
N ILE A 199 -0.71 -2.96 -7.67
CA ILE A 199 0.52 -3.36 -7.01
C ILE A 199 0.18 -4.47 -6.03
N LYS A 200 0.84 -5.62 -6.18
CA LYS A 200 0.67 -6.78 -5.30
C LYS A 200 1.83 -6.84 -4.32
N VAL A 201 1.49 -6.93 -3.04
CA VAL A 201 2.46 -7.24 -1.98
C VAL A 201 2.10 -8.56 -1.30
N PRO A 202 2.96 -9.59 -1.39
CA PRO A 202 2.72 -10.87 -0.75
C PRO A 202 2.65 -10.77 0.78
N ASN A 203 1.72 -11.52 1.38
CA ASN A 203 1.66 -11.76 2.82
C ASN A 203 2.46 -13.01 3.23
#